data_AF-A0A357FXE1-F1
#
_entry.id   AF-A0A357FXE1-F1
#
_cell.length_a   1.000
_cell.length_b   1.000
_cell.length_c   1.000
_cell.angle_alpha   90.00
_cell.angle_beta   90.00
_cell.angle_gamma   90.00
#
_symmetry.space_group_name_H-M   'P 1'
#
loop_
_entity.id
_entity.type
_entity.pdbx_description
1 polymer ?
#
loop_
_entity_poly.entity_id
_entity_poly.type
_entity_poly.pdbx_seq_one_letter_code
_entity_poly.pdbx_strand_id
1 'polypeptide(L)' 'KEAGSDAAAVAYEAYERAKNEGMDVLLIDTAGRLQNKANLMAELEKIVRVLKKQDENLPH' A
#
# COMPACT_ATOMS: atom_id res chain seq x y z
N LYS A 1 -1.99 -5.48 -16.74
CA LYS A 1 -2.27 -4.60 -15.59
C LYS A 1 -1.55 -3.28 -15.89
N GLU A 2 -2.30 -2.19 -16.05
CA GLU A 2 -1.77 -0.90 -16.52
C GLU A 2 -0.91 -0.21 -15.45
N ALA A 3 0.17 0.44 -15.88
CA ALA A 3 0.97 1.31 -15.06
C ALA A 3 0.16 2.56 -14.71
N GLY A 4 -0.30 2.66 -13.47
CA GLY A 4 -1.25 3.68 -13.01
C GLY A 4 -2.45 3.12 -12.23
N SER A 5 -2.52 1.81 -12.01
CA SER A 5 -3.48 1.23 -11.07
C SER A 5 -3.32 1.86 -9.68
N ASP A 6 -4.43 2.26 -9.06
CA ASP A 6 -4.50 2.80 -7.71
C ASP A 6 -3.54 2.08 -6.74
N ALA A 7 -2.51 2.76 -6.24
CA ALA A 7 -1.47 2.15 -5.42
C ALA A 7 -2.05 1.48 -4.16
N ALA A 8 -3.16 2.01 -3.64
CA ALA A 8 -3.88 1.41 -2.53
C ALA A 8 -4.51 0.05 -2.89
N ALA A 9 -4.99 -0.13 -4.13
CA ALA A 9 -5.51 -1.40 -4.61
C ALA A 9 -4.38 -2.44 -4.77
N VAL A 10 -3.22 -2.02 -5.28
CA VAL A 10 -2.03 -2.90 -5.40
C VAL A 10 -1.55 -3.35 -4.01
N ALA A 11 -1.47 -2.43 -3.05
CA ALA A 11 -1.11 -2.73 -1.67
C ALA A 11 -2.09 -3.73 -1.03
N TYR A 12 -3.39 -3.56 -1.28
CA TYR A 12 -4.43 -4.49 -0.81
C TYR A 12 -4.27 -5.90 -1.39
N GLU A 13 -4.13 -6.02 -2.72
CA GLU A 13 -3.94 -7.30 -3.38
C GLU A 13 -2.67 -8.01 -2.91
N ALA A 14 -1.58 -7.25 -2.72
CA ALA A 14 -0.32 -7.78 -2.22
C ALA A 14 -0.45 -8.31 -0.79
N TYR A 15 -1.15 -7.60 0.09
CA TYR A 15 -1.43 -8.04 1.46
C TYR A 15 -2.27 -9.32 1.50
N GLU A 16 -3.39 -9.36 0.77
CA GLU A 16 -4.26 -10.54 0.69
C GLU A 16 -3.47 -11.76 0.22
N ARG A 17 -2.63 -11.58 -0.81
CA ARG A 17 -1.77 -12.64 -1.31
C ARG A 17 -0.74 -13.10 -0.27
N ALA A 18 -0.01 -12.18 0.34
CA ALA A 18 1.00 -12.49 1.35
C ALA A 18 0.40 -13.25 2.54
N LYS A 19 -0.80 -12.85 2.98
CA LYS A 19 -1.55 -13.52 4.03
C LYS A 19 -1.96 -14.94 3.63
N ASN A 20 -2.47 -15.12 2.41
CA ASN A 20 -2.88 -16.44 1.90
C ASN A 20 -1.69 -17.39 1.66
N GLU A 21 -0.53 -16.84 1.30
CA GLU A 21 0.72 -17.61 1.11
C GLU A 21 1.48 -17.82 2.43
N GLY A 22 1.02 -17.25 3.55
CA GLY A 22 1.66 -17.39 4.86
C GLY A 22 3.03 -16.70 4.95
N MET A 23 3.22 -15.60 4.23
CA MET A 23 4.46 -14.82 4.25
C MET A 23 4.63 -14.06 5.57
N ASP A 24 5.84 -14.04 6.11
CA ASP A 24 6.14 -13.33 7.36
C ASP A 24 6.23 -11.81 7.18
N VAL A 25 6.71 -11.34 6.01
CA VAL A 25 6.99 -9.93 5.74
C VAL A 25 6.57 -9.56 4.33
N LEU A 26 5.88 -8.42 4.19
CA LEU A 26 5.55 -7.78 2.93
C LEU A 26 6.21 -6.39 2.87
N LEU A 27 7.01 -6.15 1.83
CA LEU A 27 7.59 -4.83 1.53
C LEU A 27 6.84 -4.18 0.39
N ILE A 28 6.40 -2.94 0.59
CA ILE A 28 5.69 -2.15 -0.43
C ILE A 28 6.59 -0.98 -0.84
N ASP A 29 7.02 -0.97 -2.10
CA ASP A 29 7.74 0.16 -2.67
C ASP A 29 6.77 1.29 -3.03
N THR A 30 7.15 2.53 -2.72
CA THR A 30 6.29 3.72 -2.89
C THR A 30 7.02 4.83 -3.63
N ALA A 31 6.28 5.75 -4.23
CA ALA A 31 6.89 6.83 -5.02
C ALA A 31 7.72 7.81 -4.14
N GLY A 32 8.90 8.20 -4.60
CA GLY A 32 9.80 9.16 -3.92
C GLY A 32 9.73 10.61 -4.43
N ARG A 33 8.56 11.11 -4.83
CA ARG A 33 8.43 12.40 -5.56
C ARG A 33 8.37 13.62 -4.62
N LEU A 34 9.54 14.15 -4.26
CA LEU A 34 9.65 15.31 -3.35
C LEU A 34 8.94 16.58 -3.87
N GLN A 35 9.00 16.83 -5.17
CA GLN A 35 8.41 18.00 -5.82
C GLN A 35 6.87 18.05 -5.73
N ASN A 36 6.21 16.90 -5.58
CA ASN A 36 4.75 16.78 -5.53
C ASN A 36 4.29 16.18 -4.20
N LYS A 37 4.86 16.70 -3.10
CA LYS A 37 4.68 16.18 -1.74
C LYS A 37 3.21 15.99 -1.35
N ALA A 38 2.32 16.93 -1.68
CA ALA A 38 0.90 16.85 -1.28
C ALA A 38 0.18 15.62 -1.88
N ASN A 39 0.35 15.39 -3.18
CA ASN A 39 -0.25 14.25 -3.86
C ASN A 39 0.35 12.92 -3.39
N LEU A 40 1.68 12.91 -3.18
CA LEU A 40 2.38 11.75 -2.62
C LEU A 40 1.84 11.39 -1.24
N MET A 41 1.71 12.37 -0.34
CA MET A 41 1.20 12.13 1.02
C MET A 41 -0.26 11.62 0.98
N ALA A 42 -1.12 12.17 0.13
CA ALA A 42 -2.50 11.71 -0.01
C ALA A 42 -2.59 10.25 -0.51
N GLU A 43 -1.70 9.86 -1.42
CA GLU A 43 -1.61 8.48 -1.91
C GLU A 43 -1.12 7.52 -0.82
N LEU A 44 -0.07 7.90 -0.07
CA LEU A 44 0.44 7.13 1.07
C LEU A 44 -0.61 6.97 2.16
N GLU A 45 -1.33 8.03 2.52
CA GLU A 45 -2.43 7.98 3.50
C GLU A 45 -3.54 7.04 3.06
N LYS A 46 -3.86 7.02 1.76
CA LYS A 46 -4.86 6.11 1.21
C LYS A 46 -4.42 4.65 1.35
N ILE A 47 -3.15 4.34 1.06
CA ILE A 47 -2.59 2.99 1.23
C ILE A 47 -2.72 2.56 2.70
N VAL A 48 -2.25 3.39 3.64
CA VAL A 48 -2.34 3.12 5.08
C VAL A 48 -3.78 2.85 5.50
N ARG A 49 -4.74 3.69 5.07
CA ARG A 49 -6.16 3.52 5.40
C ARG A 49 -6.73 2.22 4.87
N VAL A 50 -6.34 1.77 3.69
CA VAL A 50 -6.83 0.51 3.11
C VAL A 50 -6.26 -0.69 3.86
N LEU A 51 -4.97 -0.69 4.21
CA LEU A 51 -4.34 -1.75 4.99
C LEU A 51 -4.93 -1.84 6.41
N LYS A 52 -5.17 -0.69 7.05
CA LYS A 52 -5.81 -0.63 8.38
C LYS A 52 -7.21 -1.23 8.45
N LYS A 53 -7.93 -1.32 7.33
CA LYS A 53 -9.23 -2.02 7.28
C LYS A 53 -9.09 -3.53 7.42
N GLN A 54 -7.91 -4.08 7.15
CA GLN A 54 -7.63 -5.52 7.27
C GLN A 54 -7.03 -5.88 8.63
N ASP A 55 -6.17 -5.01 9.17
CA ASP A 55 -5.60 -5.09 10.51
C ASP A 55 -5.23 -3.67 10.98
N GLU A 56 -5.74 -3.25 12.13
CA GLU A 56 -5.53 -1.91 12.67
C GLU A 56 -4.05 -1.59 12.96
N ASN A 57 -3.21 -2.61 13.13
CA ASN A 57 -1.79 -2.50 13.42
C ASN A 57 -0.90 -2.34 12.17
N LEU A 58 -1.50 -2.28 10.98
CA LEU A 58 -0.76 -2.07 9.73
C LEU A 58 -0.72 -0.58 9.31
N PRO A 59 0.33 -0.16 8.58
CA PRO A 59 1.64 -0.80 8.51
C PRO A 59 2.39 -0.71 9.86
N HIS A 60 3.32 -1.64 10.10
CA HIS A 60 4.13 -1.73 11.32
C HIS A 60 5.17 -0.61 11.45
#